data_AF-A0A926BYB1-F1
#
_entry.id   AF-A0A926BYB1-F1
#
_cell.length_a   1.000
_cell.length_b   1.000
_cell.length_c   1.000
_cell.angle_alpha   90.00
_cell.angle_beta   90.00
_cell.angle_gamma   90.00
#
_symmetry.space_group_name_H-M   'P 1'
#
loop_
_entity.id
_entity.type
_entity.pdbx_description
1 polymer ?
#
loop_
_entity_poly.entity_id
_entity_poly.type
_entity_poly.pdbx_seq_one_letter_code
_entity_poly.pdbx_strand_id
1 'polypeptide(L)'
;MTSYYKKPVNRMYVNASFMKSVILLLSGLLLYSCKQVDMPPLSPQQQILGKWQNVYLGNGEYRPPVKDPSGYREFLADSVLLEYDYASKTTYRRKYWIDSLLHLGSLRQDGFLLRFDYKYRFHKDELELTLVNFSAINHVSKHKRIN
;
A
#
# COMPACT_ATOMS: atom_id res chain seq x y z
N MET A 1 -48.86 -20.47 76.45
CA MET A 1 -48.71 -19.44 75.41
C MET A 1 -47.25 -19.36 75.00
N THR A 2 -46.87 -19.91 73.86
CA THR A 2 -45.67 -19.49 73.11
C THR A 2 -45.76 -20.03 71.69
N SER A 3 -46.09 -19.13 70.76
CA SER A 3 -46.24 -19.38 69.33
C SER A 3 -44.88 -19.16 68.64
N TYR A 4 -44.38 -20.17 67.93
CA TYR A 4 -43.18 -20.04 67.09
C TYR A 4 -43.58 -19.63 65.67
N TYR A 5 -43.24 -18.39 65.30
CA TYR A 5 -43.40 -17.86 63.94
C TYR A 5 -42.34 -18.43 62.99
N LYS A 6 -42.79 -19.01 61.87
CA LYS A 6 -41.94 -19.49 60.76
C LYS A 6 -41.85 -18.39 59.69
N LYS A 7 -40.65 -17.87 59.40
CA LYS A 7 -40.41 -16.90 58.32
C LYS A 7 -40.51 -17.58 56.94
N PRO A 8 -41.15 -16.97 55.94
CA PRO A 8 -41.12 -17.47 54.57
C PRO A 8 -39.81 -17.06 53.88
N VAL A 9 -39.19 -18.02 53.18
CA VAL A 9 -38.05 -17.79 52.28
C VAL A 9 -38.60 -17.42 50.91
N ASN A 10 -38.42 -16.17 50.50
CA ASN A 10 -38.75 -15.73 49.15
C ASN A 10 -37.71 -16.27 48.17
N ARG A 11 -38.08 -17.30 47.40
CA ARG A 11 -37.35 -17.69 46.18
C ARG A 11 -37.64 -16.65 45.10
N MET A 12 -36.65 -15.81 44.80
CA MET A 12 -36.64 -15.03 43.55
C MET A 12 -36.44 -15.99 42.38
N TYR A 13 -37.49 -16.20 41.59
CA TYR A 13 -37.38 -16.85 40.29
C TYR A 13 -36.82 -15.83 39.30
N VAL A 14 -35.56 -15.99 38.90
CA VAL A 14 -35.04 -15.30 37.73
C VAL A 14 -35.69 -15.93 36.52
N ASN A 15 -36.60 -15.21 35.87
CA ASN A 15 -37.31 -15.69 34.69
C ASN A 15 -36.29 -16.05 33.59
N ALA A 16 -36.25 -17.32 33.19
CA ALA A 16 -35.34 -17.84 32.17
C ALA A 16 -35.45 -17.10 30.81
N SER A 17 -36.59 -16.43 30.57
CA SER A 17 -36.82 -15.54 29.43
C SER A 17 -35.93 -14.29 29.45
N PHE A 18 -35.76 -13.67 30.63
CA PHE A 18 -34.93 -12.47 30.80
C PHE A 18 -33.44 -12.77 30.58
N MET A 19 -32.98 -13.95 31.01
CA MET A 19 -31.60 -14.40 30.84
C MET A 19 -31.22 -14.62 29.37
N LYS A 20 -32.17 -15.13 28.55
CA LYS A 20 -31.97 -15.31 27.10
C LYS A 20 -31.85 -13.98 26.35
N SER A 21 -32.63 -12.97 26.74
CA SER A 21 -32.55 -11.62 26.13
C SER A 21 -31.24 -10.91 26.42
N VAL A 22 -30.67 -11.07 27.62
CA VAL A 22 -29.37 -10.47 27.98
C VAL A 22 -28.22 -11.11 27.20
N ILE A 23 -28.26 -12.43 26.99
CA ILE A 23 -27.25 -13.16 26.21
C ILE A 23 -27.28 -12.72 24.74
N LEU A 24 -28.46 -12.52 24.16
CA LEU A 24 -28.62 -12.06 22.77
C LEU A 24 -28.09 -10.62 22.58
N LEU A 25 -28.36 -9.74 23.55
CA LEU A 25 -27.83 -8.37 23.58
C LEU A 25 -26.30 -8.33 23.71
N LEU A 26 -25.71 -9.19 24.55
CA LEU A 26 -24.24 -9.28 24.67
C LEU A 26 -23.58 -9.83 23.39
N SER A 27 -24.22 -10.78 22.71
CA SER A 27 -23.67 -11.34 21.46
C SER A 27 -23.66 -10.36 20.29
N GLY A 28 -24.59 -9.40 20.25
CA GLY A 28 -24.62 -8.34 19.23
C GLY A 28 -23.50 -7.29 19.37
N LEU A 29 -23.03 -7.04 20.60
CA LEU A 29 -21.96 -6.07 20.87
C LEU A 29 -20.56 -6.57 20.43
N LEU A 30 -20.37 -7.89 20.33
CA LEU A 30 -19.09 -8.47 19.89
C LEU A 30 -18.86 -8.33 18.37
N LEU A 31 -19.91 -8.10 17.57
CA LEU A 31 -19.80 -7.93 16.11
C LEU A 31 -19.45 -6.50 15.69
N TYR A 32 -19.57 -5.51 16.59
CA TYR A 32 -19.28 -4.09 16.29
C TYR A 32 -17.84 -3.66 16.59
N SER A 33 -17.00 -4.55 17.15
CA SER A 33 -15.59 -4.27 17.38
C SER A 33 -14.68 -4.84 16.28
N CYS A 34 -15.13 -4.80 15.02
CA CYS A 34 -14.20 -4.90 13.90
C CYS A 34 -13.56 -3.51 13.72
N LYS A 35 -12.67 -3.11 14.64
CA LYS A 35 -11.74 -2.03 14.34
C LYS A 35 -10.95 -2.50 13.12
N GLN A 36 -11.05 -1.77 12.02
CA GLN A 36 -10.09 -1.88 10.94
C GLN A 36 -8.73 -1.71 11.61
N VAL A 37 -7.97 -2.80 11.69
CA VAL A 37 -6.60 -2.76 12.15
C VAL A 37 -5.89 -1.95 11.08
N ASP A 38 -5.66 -0.67 11.35
CA ASP A 38 -4.86 0.21 10.52
C ASP A 38 -3.48 -0.45 10.42
N MET A 39 -3.26 -1.20 9.34
CA MET A 39 -1.95 -1.77 9.06
C MET A 39 -0.95 -0.62 9.02
N PRO A 40 0.22 -0.74 9.66
CA PRO A 40 1.22 0.30 9.59
C PRO A 40 1.52 0.63 8.13
N PRO A 41 1.77 1.90 7.79
CA PRO A 41 2.09 2.28 6.43
C PRO A 41 3.29 1.47 5.95
N LEU A 42 3.15 0.83 4.79
CA LEU A 42 4.21 0.04 4.18
C LEU A 42 5.48 0.87 4.05
N SER A 43 6.64 0.25 4.24
CA SER A 43 7.92 0.92 3.95
C SER A 43 8.01 1.26 2.45
N PRO A 44 8.78 2.29 2.04
CA PRO A 44 9.00 2.60 0.62
C PRO A 44 9.47 1.39 -0.20
N GLN A 45 10.31 0.55 0.39
CA GLN A 45 10.81 -0.69 -0.21
C GLN A 45 9.69 -1.69 -0.50
N GLN A 46 8.65 -1.73 0.35
CA GLN A 46 7.46 -2.56 0.12
C GLN A 46 6.48 -1.90 -0.84
N GLN A 47 6.27 -0.59 -0.75
CA GLN A 47 5.34 0.15 -1.60
C GLN A 47 5.72 0.11 -3.08
N ILE A 48 7.02 0.14 -3.40
CA ILE A 48 7.48 0.21 -4.79
C ILE A 48 7.28 -1.11 -5.55
N LEU A 49 7.15 -2.25 -4.87
CA LEU A 49 7.14 -3.57 -5.52
C LEU A 49 5.99 -3.70 -6.52
N GLY A 50 6.22 -4.46 -7.59
CA GLY A 50 5.26 -4.70 -8.66
C GLY A 50 5.44 -3.80 -9.87
N LYS A 51 4.44 -3.79 -10.76
CA LYS A 51 4.51 -3.13 -12.07
C LYS A 51 3.90 -1.73 -12.05
N TRP A 52 4.55 -0.82 -12.76
CA TRP A 52 4.20 0.58 -12.87
C TRP A 52 4.29 1.04 -14.31
N GLN A 53 3.22 1.65 -14.81
CA GLN A 53 3.12 2.16 -16.16
C GLN A 53 3.11 3.69 -16.16
N ASN A 54 3.93 4.30 -17.00
CA ASN A 54 3.98 5.75 -17.13
C ASN A 54 2.64 6.28 -17.69
N VAL A 55 2.05 7.24 -16.99
CA VAL A 55 0.83 7.94 -17.40
C VAL A 55 1.03 9.44 -17.59
N TYR A 56 2.22 9.97 -17.27
CA TYR A 56 2.55 11.38 -17.38
C TYR A 56 4.08 11.58 -17.42
N LEU A 57 4.52 12.52 -18.27
CA LEU A 57 5.89 13.03 -18.31
C LEU A 57 5.89 14.55 -18.58
N GLY A 58 6.50 15.33 -17.70
CA GLY A 58 6.50 16.80 -17.80
C GLY A 58 7.39 17.49 -16.77
N ASN A 59 7.08 18.76 -16.51
CA ASN A 59 7.82 19.67 -15.63
C ASN A 59 6.97 20.23 -14.48
N GLY A 60 5.90 19.53 -14.09
CA GLY A 60 4.96 20.00 -13.06
C GLY A 60 3.83 20.88 -13.59
N GLU A 61 3.87 21.28 -14.86
CA GLU A 61 2.76 21.90 -15.56
C GLU A 61 1.69 20.86 -15.95
N TYR A 62 0.44 21.30 -16.10
CA TYR A 62 -0.62 20.43 -16.63
C TYR A 62 -0.26 19.98 -18.05
N ARG A 63 -0.21 18.66 -18.25
CA ARG A 63 -0.16 18.02 -19.56
C ARG A 63 -1.21 16.93 -19.62
N PRO A 64 -1.81 16.66 -20.79
CA PRO A 64 -2.70 15.52 -20.95
C PRO A 64 -1.97 14.23 -20.57
N PRO A 65 -2.66 13.25 -19.95
CA PRO A 65 -2.09 11.95 -19.67
C PRO A 65 -1.54 11.28 -20.94
N VAL A 66 -0.52 10.44 -20.78
CA VAL A 66 0.02 9.61 -21.85
C VAL A 66 -1.07 8.63 -22.31
N LYS A 67 -1.54 8.79 -23.55
CA LYS A 67 -2.59 7.94 -24.14
C LYS A 67 -2.08 6.52 -24.44
N ASP A 68 -0.86 6.44 -24.98
CA ASP A 68 -0.23 5.20 -25.38
C ASP A 68 1.11 5.04 -24.63
N PRO A 69 1.12 4.38 -23.47
CA PRO A 69 2.34 4.16 -22.71
C PRO A 69 3.34 3.32 -23.52
N SER A 70 4.63 3.68 -23.47
CA SER A 70 5.68 2.97 -24.20
C SER A 70 6.10 1.64 -23.55
N GLY A 71 5.69 1.39 -22.30
CA GLY A 71 6.14 0.25 -21.53
C GLY A 71 5.74 0.28 -20.06
N TYR A 72 6.35 -0.59 -19.26
CA TYR A 72 6.24 -0.60 -17.80
C TYR A 72 7.58 -0.86 -17.11
N ARG A 73 7.62 -0.51 -15.82
CA ARG A 73 8.69 -0.81 -14.86
C ARG A 73 8.20 -1.80 -13.83
N GLU A 74 8.92 -2.88 -13.60
CA GLU A 74 8.61 -3.86 -12.55
C GLU A 74 9.73 -3.91 -11.51
N PHE A 75 9.38 -3.59 -10.27
CA PHE A 75 10.32 -3.63 -9.14
C PHE A 75 10.14 -4.95 -8.40
N LEU A 76 11.18 -5.78 -8.43
CA LEU A 76 11.23 -7.09 -7.76
C LEU A 76 11.88 -6.97 -6.38
N ALA A 77 11.56 -7.91 -5.49
CA ALA A 77 12.05 -7.88 -4.10
C ALA A 77 13.58 -8.05 -3.95
N ASP A 78 14.27 -8.56 -4.98
CA ASP A 78 15.72 -8.81 -5.01
C ASP A 78 16.53 -7.61 -5.58
N SER A 79 15.99 -6.40 -5.47
CA SER A 79 16.59 -5.16 -5.99
C SER A 79 16.79 -5.16 -7.51
N VAL A 80 16.05 -5.99 -8.24
CA VAL A 80 16.02 -6.00 -9.71
C VAL A 80 14.87 -5.14 -10.22
N LEU A 81 15.18 -4.28 -11.18
CA LEU A 81 14.21 -3.54 -11.97
C LEU A 81 14.16 -4.17 -13.37
N LEU A 82 12.96 -4.50 -13.84
CA LEU A 82 12.69 -4.84 -15.23
C LEU A 82 12.00 -3.66 -15.91
N GLU A 83 12.53 -3.19 -17.03
CA GLU A 83 11.88 -2.19 -17.88
C GLU A 83 11.46 -2.89 -19.18
N TYR A 84 10.16 -3.05 -19.39
CA TYR A 84 9.61 -3.69 -20.59
C TYR A 84 9.13 -2.64 -21.58
N ASP A 85 9.61 -2.72 -22.82
CA ASP A 85 9.22 -1.85 -23.92
C ASP A 85 8.19 -2.53 -24.81
N TYR A 86 7.03 -1.89 -25.01
CA TYR A 86 5.92 -2.47 -25.75
C TYR A 86 6.14 -2.53 -27.26
N ALA A 87 6.92 -1.60 -27.82
CA ALA A 87 7.15 -1.54 -29.26
C ALA A 87 8.12 -2.64 -29.70
N SER A 88 9.25 -2.75 -29.03
CA SER A 88 10.32 -3.72 -29.31
C SER A 88 10.13 -5.08 -28.64
N LYS A 89 9.14 -5.22 -27.74
CA LYS A 89 8.90 -6.43 -26.94
C LYS A 89 10.14 -6.90 -26.16
N THR A 90 11.00 -5.95 -25.79
CA THR A 90 12.27 -6.21 -25.13
C THR A 90 12.19 -5.86 -23.66
N THR A 91 12.78 -6.69 -22.81
CA THR A 91 12.95 -6.41 -21.37
C THR A 91 14.39 -6.03 -21.09
N TYR A 92 14.58 -4.88 -20.46
CA TYR A 92 15.88 -4.43 -19.95
C TYR A 92 15.95 -4.66 -18.45
N ARG A 93 17.09 -5.19 -18.00
CA ARG A 93 17.33 -5.45 -16.57
C ARG A 93 18.24 -4.39 -15.98
N ARG A 94 17.85 -3.85 -14.84
CA ARG A 94 18.60 -2.87 -14.04
C ARG A 94 18.60 -3.26 -12.58
N LYS A 95 19.39 -2.54 -11.78
CA LYS A 95 19.34 -2.61 -10.33
C LYS A 95 18.67 -1.36 -9.78
N TYR A 96 18.00 -1.50 -8.64
CA TYR A 96 17.45 -0.37 -7.91
C TYR A 96 17.69 -0.52 -6.41
N TRP A 97 17.75 0.62 -5.71
CA TRP A 97 17.76 0.65 -4.25
C TRP A 97 17.08 1.93 -3.76
N ILE A 98 16.62 1.91 -2.52
CA ILE A 98 15.89 3.03 -1.91
C ILE A 98 16.53 3.39 -0.57
N ASP A 99 16.92 4.65 -0.46
CA ASP A 99 17.21 5.32 0.80
C ASP A 99 16.28 6.55 0.97
N SER A 100 16.83 7.73 1.21
CA SER A 100 16.17 9.02 1.00
C SER A 100 15.68 9.25 -0.43
N LEU A 101 16.32 8.62 -1.43
CA LEU A 101 15.97 8.68 -2.84
C LEU A 101 15.74 7.28 -3.41
N LEU A 102 15.10 7.21 -4.57
CA LEU A 102 15.06 6.01 -5.41
C LEU A 102 16.21 6.10 -6.42
N HIS A 103 17.04 5.07 -6.46
CA HIS A 103 18.16 4.99 -7.37
C HIS A 103 17.94 3.88 -8.38
N LEU A 104 18.15 4.19 -9.66
CA LEU A 104 18.14 3.21 -10.75
C LEU A 104 19.55 3.15 -11.36
N GLY A 105 20.15 1.96 -11.36
CA GLY A 105 21.54 1.74 -11.76
C GLY A 105 21.68 0.74 -12.90
N SER A 106 22.63 1.00 -13.80
CA SER A 106 23.11 0.06 -14.80
C SER A 106 24.64 0.10 -14.87
N LEU A 107 25.28 -1.05 -14.67
CA LEU A 107 26.73 -1.16 -14.82
C LEU A 107 27.07 -1.35 -16.29
N ARG A 108 27.91 -0.47 -16.82
CA ARG A 108 28.46 -0.59 -18.18
C ARG A 108 29.64 -1.56 -18.20
N GLN A 109 30.02 -1.99 -19.41
CA GLN A 109 31.14 -2.92 -19.62
C GLN A 109 32.49 -2.38 -19.12
N ASP A 110 32.65 -1.05 -19.10
CA ASP A 110 33.83 -0.34 -18.60
C ASP A 110 33.84 -0.18 -17.07
N GLY A 111 32.88 -0.74 -16.36
CA GLY A 111 32.74 -0.61 -14.90
C GLY A 111 32.08 0.69 -14.45
N PHE A 112 31.69 1.58 -15.37
CA PHE A 112 30.99 2.81 -15.02
C PHE A 112 29.53 2.50 -14.63
N LEU A 113 29.11 3.00 -13.46
CA LEU A 113 27.71 2.91 -13.01
C LEU A 113 26.92 4.11 -13.53
N LEU A 114 26.10 3.88 -14.56
CA LEU A 114 25.09 4.85 -14.95
C LEU A 114 23.96 4.83 -13.91
N ARG A 115 23.79 5.95 -13.20
CA ARG A 115 22.83 6.07 -12.10
C ARG A 115 21.85 7.21 -12.32
N PHE A 116 20.57 6.95 -12.14
CA PHE A 116 19.51 7.95 -12.11
C PHE A 116 18.90 8.00 -10.72
N ASP A 117 18.86 9.18 -10.12
CA ASP A 117 18.39 9.42 -8.76
C ASP A 117 17.06 10.17 -8.83
N TYR A 118 16.07 9.70 -8.08
CA TYR A 118 14.71 10.25 -8.07
C TYR A 118 14.24 10.56 -6.65
N LYS A 119 13.64 11.73 -6.47
CA LYS A 119 12.66 11.92 -5.39
C LYS A 119 11.40 11.14 -5.77
N TYR A 120 10.79 10.48 -4.79
CA TYR A 120 9.59 9.69 -5.01
C TYR A 120 8.46 10.09 -4.06
N ARG A 121 7.22 9.95 -4.52
CA ARG A 121 6.01 10.08 -3.69
C ARG A 121 5.02 9.00 -4.09
N PHE A 122 4.58 8.22 -3.10
CA PHE A 122 3.50 7.25 -3.28
C PHE A 122 2.16 7.88 -2.90
N HIS A 123 1.13 7.66 -3.72
CA HIS A 123 -0.24 8.02 -3.41
C HIS A 123 -1.19 6.93 -3.93
N LYS A 124 -1.64 6.03 -3.05
CA LYS A 124 -2.45 4.85 -3.41
C LYS A 124 -1.76 4.04 -4.53
N ASP A 125 -2.35 4.02 -5.71
CA ASP A 125 -1.86 3.30 -6.89
C ASP A 125 -1.03 4.18 -7.83
N GLU A 126 -0.57 5.34 -7.36
CA GLU A 126 0.26 6.26 -8.10
C GLU A 126 1.66 6.42 -7.50
N LEU A 127 2.66 6.45 -8.38
CA LEU A 127 4.05 6.74 -8.07
C LEU A 127 4.48 7.98 -8.87
N GLU A 128 4.82 9.05 -8.17
CA GLU A 128 5.44 10.23 -8.76
C GLU A 128 6.96 10.15 -8.59
N LEU A 129 7.70 10.35 -9.67
CA LEU A 129 9.17 10.37 -9.70
C LEU A 129 9.67 11.70 -10.25
N THR A 130 10.56 12.35 -9.50
CA THR A 130 11.23 13.59 -9.91
C THR A 130 12.72 13.37 -9.98
N LEU A 131 13.29 13.45 -11.19
CA LEU A 131 14.71 13.24 -11.46
C LEU A 131 15.56 14.35 -10.85
N VAL A 132 16.66 13.99 -10.15
CA VAL A 132 17.49 14.98 -9.42
C VAL A 132 18.91 15.14 -9.94
N ASN A 133 19.50 14.10 -10.53
CA ASN A 133 20.93 14.06 -10.84
C ASN A 133 21.22 14.13 -12.35
N PHE A 134 20.24 14.54 -13.16
CA PHE A 134 20.38 14.61 -14.60
C PHE A 134 19.56 15.78 -15.17
N SER A 135 20.15 16.55 -16.08
CA SER A 135 19.45 17.63 -16.79
C SER A 135 18.57 17.03 -17.89
N ALA A 136 17.28 16.88 -17.60
CA ALA A 136 16.28 16.42 -18.57
C ALA A 136 15.30 17.55 -18.91
N ILE A 137 14.84 17.58 -20.17
CA ILE A 137 13.79 18.53 -20.61
C ILE A 137 12.50 18.32 -19.80
N ASN A 138 12.18 17.06 -19.47
CA ASN A 138 11.08 16.69 -18.59
C ASN A 138 11.63 15.91 -17.39
N HIS A 139 11.46 16.43 -16.18
CA HIS A 139 12.07 15.85 -14.97
C HIS A 139 11.06 15.19 -14.02
N VAL A 140 9.75 15.36 -14.24
CA VAL A 140 8.68 14.75 -13.44
C VAL A 140 7.94 13.70 -14.26
N SER A 141 7.74 12.52 -13.69
CA SER A 141 6.90 11.47 -14.26
C SER A 141 5.92 10.91 -13.24
N LYS A 142 4.73 10.53 -13.68
CA LYS A 142 3.76 9.80 -12.84
C LYS A 142 3.46 8.45 -13.45
N HIS A 143 3.31 7.47 -12.58
CA HIS A 143 3.12 6.08 -12.95
C HIS A 143 1.92 5.53 -12.21
N LYS A 144 1.12 4.71 -12.88
CA LYS A 144 0.04 3.95 -12.27
C LYS A 144 0.45 2.50 -12.08
N ARG A 145 0.05 1.91 -10.97
CA ARG A 145 0.19 0.48 -10.73
C ARG A 145 -0.63 -0.31 -11.75
N ILE A 146 -0.06 -1.40 -12.26
CA ILE A 146 -0.73 -2.35 -13.17
C ILE A 146 -0.58 -3.78 -12.64
N ASN A 147 -1.49 -4.67 -13.04
CA ASN A 147 -1.50 -6.09 -12.66
C ASN A 147 -0.52 -6.92 -13.52
#